data_AF-A0A2A9NLU3-F1
#
_entry.id   AF-A0A2A9NLU3-F1
#
_cell.length_a   1.000
_cell.length_b   1.000
_cell.length_c   1.000
_cell.angle_alpha   90.00
_cell.angle_beta   90.00
_cell.angle_gamma   90.00
#
_symmetry.space_group_name_H-M   'P 1'
#
loop_
_entity.id
_entity.type
_entity.pdbx_description
1 polymer ?
#
loop_
_entity_poly.entity_id
_entity_poly.type
_entity_poly.pdbx_seq_one_letter_code
_entity_poly.pdbx_strand_id
1 'polypeptide(L)'
;MPIPGTPNAPLFSGTNIKDFLDILESLAEAAQIPVSKLPKYVLRYCHNSVKDVIMNCELLDGDDWARVRDLMMELYASNDKPRLISANRFRKWIQNHAETASFDSETDIDEYYQNFVMKSGGLVKQELLGKKEQSILFFKGIPNPTRRRIYKRLPLDHSSTTSPPSTTQVLKLLRREFSEDRLDYEDDDCDDMSANEDDEGNEAEEIPAKEEANH
;
A
#
# COMPACT_ATOMS: atom_id res chain seq x y z
N MET A 1 6.21 11.62 31.12
CA MET A 1 5.45 12.46 30.19
C MET A 1 6.38 13.46 29.53
N PRO A 2 6.48 13.47 28.18
CA PRO A 2 7.24 14.47 27.43
C PRO A 2 6.75 15.90 27.69
N ILE A 3 7.56 16.91 27.43
CA ILE A 3 7.12 18.31 27.55
C ILE A 3 6.15 18.61 26.38
N PRO A 4 4.93 19.10 26.64
CA PRO A 4 3.99 19.44 25.58
C PRO A 4 4.59 20.39 24.53
N GLY A 5 4.37 20.11 23.26
CA GLY A 5 4.91 20.90 22.14
C GLY A 5 6.36 20.60 21.77
N THR A 6 7.02 19.64 22.44
CA THR A 6 8.31 19.12 21.97
C THR A 6 8.13 18.09 20.84
N PRO A 7 9.13 17.89 19.96
CA PRO A 7 9.03 16.95 18.83
C PRO A 7 8.67 15.51 19.22
N ASN A 8 9.02 15.11 20.45
CA ASN A 8 8.76 13.76 20.97
C ASN A 8 7.46 13.66 21.78
N ALA A 9 6.69 14.75 21.87
CA ALA A 9 5.40 14.75 22.57
C ALA A 9 4.27 14.33 21.62
N PRO A 10 3.31 13.52 22.09
CA PRO A 10 2.11 13.24 21.31
C PRO A 10 1.34 14.54 21.08
N LEU A 11 0.81 14.74 19.88
CA LEU A 11 -0.01 15.91 19.56
C LEU A 11 -1.27 15.45 18.83
N PHE A 12 -2.43 15.76 19.40
CA PHE A 12 -3.72 15.47 18.81
C PHE A 12 -4.22 16.64 17.96
N SER A 13 -4.38 16.39 16.66
CA SER A 13 -4.86 17.36 15.67
C SER A 13 -6.31 17.13 15.23
N GLY A 14 -7.03 16.18 15.85
CA GLY A 14 -8.42 15.86 15.52
C GLY A 14 -8.61 14.62 14.63
N THR A 15 -7.58 13.81 14.41
CA THR A 15 -7.61 12.51 13.70
C THR A 15 -6.86 11.45 14.51
N ASN A 16 -7.17 10.16 14.34
CA ASN A 16 -6.56 9.05 15.11
C ASN A 16 -6.74 9.23 16.63
N ILE A 17 -7.97 9.56 17.07
CA ILE A 17 -8.25 9.85 18.48
C ILE A 17 -7.94 8.63 19.36
N LYS A 18 -8.25 7.43 18.88
CA LYS A 18 -7.98 6.20 19.62
C LYS A 18 -6.48 6.02 19.90
N ASP A 19 -5.66 6.07 18.85
CA ASP A 19 -4.21 5.88 18.97
C ASP A 19 -3.58 6.96 19.86
N PHE A 20 -4.05 8.21 19.74
CA PHE A 20 -3.60 9.30 20.61
C PHE A 20 -3.91 9.04 22.10
N LEU A 21 -5.14 8.63 22.42
CA LEU A 21 -5.55 8.34 23.79
C LEU A 21 -4.75 7.16 24.38
N ASP A 22 -4.55 6.10 23.60
CA ASP A 22 -3.77 4.93 24.04
C ASP A 22 -2.29 5.31 24.28
N ILE A 23 -1.70 6.16 23.42
CA ILE A 23 -0.34 6.71 23.65
C ILE A 23 -0.30 7.60 24.89
N LEU A 24 -1.29 8.46 25.09
CA LEU A 24 -1.35 9.34 26.25
C LEU A 24 -1.44 8.56 27.56
N GLU A 25 -2.28 7.52 27.60
CA GLU A 25 -2.44 6.63 28.77
C GLU A 25 -1.14 5.88 29.08
N SER A 26 -0.49 5.30 28.08
CA SER A 26 0.79 4.59 28.28
C SER A 26 1.90 5.53 28.80
N LEU A 27 1.97 6.77 28.30
CA LEU A 27 2.94 7.75 28.76
C LEU A 27 2.62 8.28 30.17
N ALA A 28 1.34 8.34 30.54
CA ALA A 28 0.90 8.72 31.87
C ALA A 28 1.17 7.62 32.88
N GLU A 29 0.94 6.36 32.52
CA GLU A 29 1.29 5.18 33.31
C GLU A 29 2.80 5.11 33.55
N ALA A 30 3.61 5.27 32.50
CA ALA A 30 5.07 5.34 32.61
C ALA A 30 5.56 6.50 33.49
N ALA A 31 4.77 7.56 33.61
CA ALA A 31 5.06 8.73 34.44
C ALA A 31 4.40 8.69 35.83
N GLN A 32 3.71 7.59 36.18
CA GLN A 32 2.97 7.43 37.44
C GLN A 32 1.97 8.56 37.70
N ILE A 33 1.35 9.08 36.65
CA ILE A 33 0.33 10.12 36.77
C ILE A 33 -1.01 9.45 37.08
N PRO A 34 -1.72 9.87 38.14
CA PRO A 34 -3.04 9.33 38.44
C PRO A 34 -4.04 9.67 37.35
N VAL A 35 -4.92 8.73 37.05
CA VAL A 35 -5.97 8.83 36.02
C VAL A 35 -6.85 10.08 36.21
N SER A 36 -7.11 10.49 37.46
CA SER A 36 -7.87 11.71 37.77
C SER A 36 -7.27 13.00 37.22
N LYS A 37 -5.96 13.03 36.95
CA LYS A 37 -5.30 14.21 36.39
C LYS A 37 -5.34 14.22 34.85
N LEU A 38 -5.60 13.08 34.20
CA LEU A 38 -5.58 12.96 32.73
C LEU A 38 -6.46 13.99 31.99
N PRO A 39 -7.69 14.32 32.45
CA PRO A 39 -8.51 15.35 31.80
C PRO A 39 -7.82 16.70 31.63
N LYS A 40 -7.01 17.12 32.61
CA LYS A 40 -6.25 18.37 32.54
C LYS A 40 -4.99 18.25 31.71
N TYR A 41 -4.39 17.05 31.68
CA TYR A 41 -3.19 16.78 30.90
C TYR A 41 -3.47 16.65 29.41
N VAL A 42 -4.57 16.01 29.01
CA VAL A 42 -4.92 15.79 27.59
C VAL A 42 -5.00 17.12 26.83
N LEU A 43 -5.55 18.16 27.44
CA LEU A 43 -5.66 19.52 26.85
C LEU A 43 -4.31 20.13 26.48
N ARG A 44 -3.21 19.72 27.12
CA ARG A 44 -1.86 20.20 26.82
C ARG A 44 -1.28 19.56 25.56
N TYR A 45 -1.75 18.37 25.21
CA TYR A 45 -1.32 17.60 24.05
C TYR A 45 -2.33 17.70 22.89
N CYS A 46 -3.32 18.59 22.98
CA CYS A 46 -4.24 18.90 21.91
C CYS A 46 -3.79 20.14 21.14
N HIS A 47 -4.01 20.16 19.83
CA HIS A 47 -3.91 21.36 19.01
C HIS A 47 -4.91 22.43 19.48
N ASN A 48 -4.61 23.72 19.32
CA ASN A 48 -5.45 24.81 19.84
C ASN A 48 -6.92 24.71 19.40
N SER A 49 -7.17 24.42 18.12
CA SER A 49 -8.54 24.24 17.60
C SER A 49 -9.31 23.11 18.27
N VAL A 50 -8.63 22.02 18.65
CA VAL A 50 -9.23 20.89 19.35
C VAL A 50 -9.42 21.23 20.83
N LYS A 51 -8.41 21.85 21.43
CA LYS A 51 -8.44 22.31 22.81
C LYS A 51 -9.64 23.23 23.07
N ASP A 52 -9.91 24.18 22.18
CA ASP A 52 -11.04 25.11 22.31
C ASP A 52 -12.39 24.38 22.26
N VAL A 53 -12.54 23.36 21.40
CA VAL A 53 -13.76 22.55 21.35
C VAL A 53 -13.96 21.77 22.65
N ILE A 54 -12.91 21.08 23.12
CA ILE A 54 -13.00 20.25 24.32
C ILE A 54 -13.21 21.13 25.56
N MET A 55 -12.52 22.28 25.67
CA MET A 55 -12.68 23.24 26.78
C MET A 55 -14.10 23.77 26.93
N ASN A 56 -14.86 23.87 25.83
CA ASN A 56 -16.25 24.30 25.86
C ASN A 56 -17.23 23.16 26.20
N CYS A 57 -16.76 21.93 26.41
CA CYS A 57 -17.57 20.83 26.90
C CYS A 57 -17.58 20.81 28.44
N GLU A 58 -18.78 20.83 29.04
CA GLU A 58 -19.02 20.86 30.50
C GLU A 58 -18.42 19.65 31.27
N LEU A 59 -17.97 18.61 30.56
CA LEU A 59 -17.51 17.35 31.14
C LEU A 59 -16.03 17.35 31.59
N LEU A 60 -15.26 18.39 31.27
CA LEU A 60 -13.84 18.49 31.67
C LEU A 60 -13.61 18.88 33.13
N ASP A 61 -14.62 19.38 33.83
CA ASP A 61 -14.50 19.81 35.21
C ASP A 61 -14.52 18.63 36.21
N GLY A 62 -14.72 17.40 35.73
CA GLY A 62 -14.69 16.17 36.52
C GLY A 62 -13.33 15.47 36.55
N ASP A 63 -13.11 14.65 37.59
CA ASP A 63 -11.96 13.74 37.71
C ASP A 63 -12.17 12.39 36.98
N ASP A 64 -13.24 12.28 36.18
CA ASP A 64 -13.65 11.05 35.50
C ASP A 64 -13.07 10.96 34.07
N TRP A 65 -11.87 10.39 33.99
CA TRP A 65 -11.19 10.18 32.71
C TRP A 65 -12.01 9.33 31.73
N ALA A 66 -12.76 8.34 32.20
CA ALA A 66 -13.52 7.45 31.31
C ALA A 66 -14.57 8.23 30.54
N ARG A 67 -15.29 9.14 31.21
CA ARG A 67 -16.26 10.03 30.55
C ARG A 67 -15.61 10.98 29.55
N VAL A 68 -14.45 11.55 29.89
CA VAL A 68 -13.71 12.44 28.98
C VAL A 68 -13.23 11.67 27.76
N ARG A 69 -12.73 10.45 27.95
CA ARG A 69 -12.29 9.55 26.89
C ARG A 69 -13.44 9.23 25.93
N ASP A 70 -14.61 8.85 26.47
CA ASP A 70 -15.79 8.53 25.68
C ASP A 70 -16.32 9.74 24.91
N LEU A 71 -16.36 10.92 25.54
CA LEU A 71 -16.73 12.17 24.88
C LEU A 71 -15.78 12.51 23.73
N MET A 72 -14.46 12.43 23.95
CA MET A 72 -13.47 12.71 22.90
C MET A 72 -13.60 11.71 21.75
N MET A 73 -13.84 10.44 22.06
CA MET A 73 -14.13 9.42 21.04
C MET A 73 -15.39 9.77 20.25
N GLU A 74 -16.47 10.22 20.89
CA GLU A 74 -17.71 10.61 20.21
C GLU A 74 -17.53 11.85 19.33
N LEU A 75 -16.91 12.91 19.85
CA LEU A 75 -16.67 14.17 19.13
C LEU A 75 -15.83 13.95 17.86
N TYR A 76 -14.84 13.07 17.92
CA TYR A 76 -13.90 12.84 16.83
C TYR A 76 -14.12 11.53 16.06
N ALA A 77 -15.14 10.73 16.40
CA ALA A 77 -15.47 9.47 15.72
C ALA A 77 -15.64 9.65 14.20
N SER A 78 -16.20 10.79 13.77
CA SER A 78 -16.39 11.08 12.35
C SER A 78 -15.09 11.37 11.60
N ASN A 79 -14.08 11.92 12.29
CA ASN A 79 -12.76 12.22 11.74
C ASN A 79 -11.83 11.02 11.77
N ASP A 80 -12.12 10.04 12.64
CA ASP A 80 -11.34 8.82 12.80
C ASP A 80 -11.80 7.67 11.90
N LYS A 81 -12.64 7.98 10.91
CA LYS A 81 -12.97 7.02 9.87
C LYS A 81 -11.69 6.74 9.08
N PRO A 82 -11.15 5.50 9.11
CA PRO A 82 -10.00 5.16 8.29
C PRO A 82 -10.32 5.57 6.84
N ARG A 83 -9.37 6.16 6.12
CA ARG A 83 -9.55 6.42 4.69
C ARG A 83 -9.62 5.07 3.98
N LEU A 84 -10.84 4.55 3.87
CA LEU A 84 -11.08 3.25 3.27
C LEU A 84 -10.78 3.37 1.78
N ILE A 85 -9.78 2.61 1.35
CA ILE A 85 -9.59 2.33 -0.06
C ILE A 85 -10.81 1.51 -0.46
N SER A 86 -11.62 2.03 -1.39
CA SER A 86 -12.74 1.25 -1.91
C SER A 86 -12.23 -0.03 -2.57
N ALA A 87 -13.02 -1.10 -2.52
CA ALA A 87 -12.64 -2.37 -3.15
C ALA A 87 -12.30 -2.19 -4.65
N ASN A 88 -12.98 -1.25 -5.34
CA ASN A 88 -12.66 -0.92 -6.73
C ASN A 88 -11.28 -0.24 -6.88
N ARG A 89 -10.94 0.72 -6.01
CA ARG A 89 -9.61 1.35 -6.00
C ARG A 89 -8.52 0.33 -5.70
N PHE A 90 -8.78 -0.62 -4.81
CA PHE A 90 -7.84 -1.71 -4.52
C PHE A 90 -7.62 -2.62 -5.73
N ARG A 91 -8.69 -3.05 -6.41
CA ARG A 91 -8.58 -3.85 -7.64
C ARG A 91 -7.83 -3.11 -8.76
N LYS A 92 -8.08 -1.82 -8.93
CA LYS A 92 -7.32 -0.97 -9.88
C LYS A 92 -5.84 -0.89 -9.52
N TRP A 93 -5.52 -0.70 -8.23
CA TRP A 93 -4.12 -0.69 -7.79
C TRP A 93 -3.41 -2.01 -8.11
N ILE A 94 -4.07 -3.15 -7.88
CA ILE A 94 -3.54 -4.47 -8.23
C ILE A 94 -3.30 -4.60 -9.74
N GLN A 95 -4.27 -4.19 -10.55
CA GLN A 95 -4.14 -4.26 -12.00
C GLN A 95 -2.97 -3.39 -12.50
N ASN A 96 -2.91 -2.13 -12.05
CA ASN A 96 -1.82 -1.23 -12.41
C ASN A 96 -0.47 -1.81 -11.98
N HIS A 97 -0.36 -2.33 -10.75
CA HIS A 97 0.87 -2.94 -10.27
C HIS A 97 1.31 -4.13 -11.14
N ALA A 98 0.37 -5.00 -11.56
CA ALA A 98 0.68 -6.13 -12.43
C ALA A 98 1.12 -5.73 -13.85
N GLU A 99 0.72 -4.55 -14.31
CA GLU A 99 1.03 -4.01 -15.64
C GLU A 99 2.32 -3.19 -15.65
N THR A 100 2.61 -2.43 -14.59
CA THR A 100 3.69 -1.43 -14.58
C THR A 100 4.90 -1.79 -13.72
N ALA A 101 4.74 -2.65 -12.72
CA ALA A 101 5.86 -2.98 -11.83
C ALA A 101 6.72 -4.12 -12.40
N SER A 102 8.02 -4.07 -12.14
CA SER A 102 8.95 -5.19 -12.19
C SER A 102 9.28 -5.64 -10.76
N PHE A 103 9.67 -6.91 -10.61
CA PHE A 103 10.32 -7.37 -9.39
C PHE A 103 11.75 -7.66 -9.79
N ASP A 104 12.67 -6.85 -9.29
CA ASP A 104 14.09 -6.94 -9.62
C ASP A 104 14.88 -7.44 -8.39
N SER A 105 14.32 -7.27 -7.20
CA SER A 105 14.92 -7.67 -5.92
C SER A 105 13.91 -8.28 -4.93
N GLU A 106 14.42 -8.92 -3.86
CA GLU A 106 13.59 -9.34 -2.73
C GLU A 106 12.90 -8.15 -2.03
N THR A 107 13.53 -6.98 -2.04
CA THR A 107 12.96 -5.75 -1.46
C THR A 107 11.66 -5.35 -2.16
N ASP A 108 11.61 -5.44 -3.50
CA ASP A 108 10.41 -5.09 -4.28
C ASP A 108 9.22 -6.00 -3.95
N ILE A 109 9.50 -7.27 -3.67
CA ILE A 109 8.51 -8.27 -3.27
C ILE A 109 7.94 -7.93 -1.89
N ASP A 110 8.81 -7.54 -0.98
CA ASP A 110 8.43 -7.18 0.39
C ASP A 110 7.66 -5.86 0.43
N GLU A 111 8.07 -4.86 -0.34
CA GLU A 111 7.32 -3.62 -0.52
C GLU A 111 5.93 -3.89 -1.12
N TYR A 112 5.84 -4.75 -2.15
CA TYR A 112 4.56 -5.15 -2.71
C TYR A 112 3.68 -5.83 -1.66
N TYR A 113 4.22 -6.78 -0.89
CA TYR A 113 3.49 -7.51 0.14
C TYR A 113 2.98 -6.57 1.26
N GLN A 114 3.83 -5.66 1.75
CA GLN A 114 3.44 -4.68 2.76
C GLN A 114 2.31 -3.77 2.26
N ASN A 115 2.45 -3.22 1.05
CA ASN A 115 1.43 -2.40 0.42
C ASN A 115 0.12 -3.19 0.21
N PHE A 116 0.22 -4.46 -0.20
CA PHE A 116 -0.93 -5.33 -0.37
C PHE A 116 -1.66 -5.57 0.96
N VAL A 117 -0.94 -5.89 2.04
CA VAL A 117 -1.52 -6.12 3.38
C VAL A 117 -2.16 -4.84 3.92
N MET A 118 -1.50 -3.69 3.78
CA MET A 118 -2.03 -2.40 4.21
C MET A 118 -3.38 -2.10 3.55
N LYS A 119 -3.50 -2.34 2.24
CA LYS A 119 -4.72 -2.01 1.46
C LYS A 119 -5.80 -3.09 1.61
N SER A 120 -5.44 -4.37 1.63
CA SER A 120 -6.40 -5.48 1.72
C SER A 120 -6.90 -5.73 3.15
N GLY A 121 -6.07 -5.51 4.17
CA GLY A 121 -6.41 -5.78 5.56
C GLY A 121 -7.61 -4.97 6.04
N GLY A 122 -7.72 -3.71 5.64
CA GLY A 122 -8.89 -2.87 5.92
C GLY A 122 -10.16 -3.41 5.26
N LEU A 123 -10.08 -3.87 4.02
CA LEU A 123 -11.22 -4.41 3.26
C LEU A 123 -11.73 -5.74 3.81
N VAL A 124 -10.82 -6.63 4.24
CA VAL A 124 -11.19 -7.91 4.85
C VAL A 124 -11.86 -7.70 6.21
N LYS A 125 -11.35 -6.77 7.04
CA LYS A 125 -11.97 -6.42 8.34
C LYS A 125 -13.39 -5.89 8.20
N GLN A 126 -13.73 -5.31 7.05
CA GLN A 126 -15.05 -4.76 6.74
C GLN A 126 -15.93 -5.72 5.93
N GLU A 127 -15.49 -6.96 5.74
CA GLU A 127 -16.19 -7.98 4.95
C GLU A 127 -16.45 -7.57 3.48
N LEU A 128 -15.79 -6.51 3.00
CA LEU A 128 -15.84 -6.05 1.62
C LEU A 128 -14.98 -6.91 0.68
N LEU A 129 -14.11 -7.74 1.24
CA LEU A 129 -13.25 -8.66 0.51
C LEU A 129 -13.15 -10.00 1.25
N GLY A 130 -13.52 -11.09 0.57
CA GLY A 130 -13.36 -12.43 1.12
C GLY A 130 -11.90 -12.87 1.13
N LYS A 131 -11.49 -13.71 2.10
CA LYS A 131 -10.11 -14.25 2.20
C LYS A 131 -9.66 -14.99 0.92
N LYS A 132 -10.58 -15.71 0.28
CA LYS A 132 -10.33 -16.39 -1.00
C LYS A 132 -10.06 -15.38 -2.12
N GLU A 133 -10.89 -14.34 -2.19
CA GLU A 133 -10.74 -13.28 -3.18
C GLU A 133 -9.43 -12.51 -2.98
N GLN A 134 -9.06 -12.21 -1.73
CA GLN A 134 -7.78 -11.62 -1.38
C GLN A 134 -6.60 -12.46 -1.90
N SER A 135 -6.65 -13.78 -1.74
CA SER A 135 -5.57 -14.66 -2.21
C SER A 135 -5.46 -14.67 -3.75
N ILE A 136 -6.59 -14.67 -4.46
CA ILE A 136 -6.62 -14.55 -5.93
C ILE A 136 -6.06 -13.20 -6.37
N LEU A 137 -6.47 -12.13 -5.69
CA LEU A 137 -6.05 -10.77 -5.99
C LEU A 137 -4.55 -10.56 -5.77
N PHE A 138 -3.97 -11.18 -4.73
CA PHE A 138 -2.53 -11.18 -4.53
C PHE A 138 -1.79 -11.80 -5.71
N PHE A 139 -2.22 -12.99 -6.15
CA PHE A 139 -1.59 -13.65 -7.29
C PHE A 139 -1.74 -12.84 -8.59
N LYS A 140 -2.90 -12.19 -8.81
CA LYS A 140 -3.14 -11.33 -9.98
C LYS A 140 -2.29 -10.07 -9.99
N GLY A 141 -1.91 -9.53 -8.83
CA GLY A 141 -1.11 -8.30 -8.73
C GLY A 141 0.37 -8.49 -9.01
N ILE A 142 0.83 -9.74 -9.15
CA ILE A 142 2.20 -10.05 -9.54
C ILE A 142 2.40 -9.69 -11.02
N PRO A 143 3.53 -9.05 -11.38
CA PRO A 143 3.89 -8.77 -12.77
C PRO A 143 3.80 -10.00 -13.67
N ASN A 144 3.31 -9.81 -14.90
CA ASN A 144 3.08 -10.90 -15.86
C ASN A 144 4.26 -11.89 -16.04
N PRO A 145 5.53 -11.46 -16.23
CA PRO A 145 6.63 -12.40 -16.44
C PRO A 145 6.87 -13.28 -15.20
N THR A 146 6.95 -12.64 -14.03
CA THR A 146 7.15 -13.32 -12.74
C THR A 146 5.99 -14.25 -12.39
N ARG A 147 4.75 -13.81 -12.65
CA ARG A 147 3.55 -14.61 -12.41
C ARG A 147 3.55 -15.90 -13.23
N ARG A 148 3.99 -15.87 -14.49
CA ARG A 148 4.13 -17.06 -15.34
C ARG A 148 5.19 -18.02 -14.79
N ARG A 149 6.34 -17.51 -14.33
CA ARG A 149 7.40 -18.34 -13.71
C ARG A 149 6.91 -19.04 -12.45
N ILE A 150 6.19 -18.32 -11.59
CA ILE A 150 5.62 -18.88 -10.36
C ILE A 150 4.52 -19.89 -10.66
N TYR A 151 3.64 -19.61 -11.64
CA TYR A 151 2.58 -20.53 -12.05
C TYR A 151 3.11 -21.91 -12.44
N LYS A 152 4.24 -21.97 -13.17
CA LYS A 152 4.90 -23.24 -13.53
C LYS A 152 5.41 -24.04 -12.32
N ARG A 153 5.68 -23.38 -11.21
CA ARG A 153 6.24 -23.98 -9.98
C ARG A 153 5.20 -24.26 -8.90
N LEU A 154 3.94 -23.87 -9.14
CA LEU A 154 2.82 -24.16 -8.25
C LEU A 154 2.38 -25.63 -8.43
N PRO A 155 2.09 -26.36 -7.34
CA PRO A 155 1.52 -27.70 -7.45
C PRO A 155 0.11 -27.62 -8.09
N LEU A 156 -0.22 -28.62 -8.90
CA LEU A 156 -1.44 -28.69 -9.72
C LEU A 156 -2.74 -28.47 -8.90
N ASP A 157 -2.73 -28.85 -7.61
CA ASP A 157 -3.86 -28.70 -6.67
C ASP A 157 -4.21 -27.23 -6.35
N HIS A 158 -3.32 -26.27 -6.62
CA HIS A 158 -3.52 -24.83 -6.39
C HIS A 158 -3.64 -24.02 -7.68
N SER A 159 -3.83 -24.69 -8.82
CA SER A 159 -3.81 -24.08 -10.15
C SER A 159 -5.15 -23.47 -10.59
N SER A 160 -6.21 -23.62 -9.80
CA SER A 160 -7.57 -23.19 -10.14
C SER A 160 -8.08 -22.05 -9.25
N THR A 161 -8.94 -21.21 -9.83
CA THR A 161 -9.74 -20.18 -9.12
C THR A 161 -10.55 -20.76 -7.95
N THR A 162 -10.80 -22.08 -7.96
CA THR A 162 -11.54 -22.82 -6.92
C THR A 162 -10.67 -23.18 -5.70
N SER A 163 -9.34 -23.25 -5.86
CA SER A 163 -8.37 -23.60 -4.81
C SER A 163 -7.14 -22.67 -4.83
N PRO A 164 -7.32 -21.34 -4.66
CA PRO A 164 -6.24 -20.39 -4.82
C PRO A 164 -5.09 -20.67 -3.83
N PRO A 165 -3.82 -20.47 -4.25
CA PRO A 165 -2.69 -20.60 -3.34
C PRO A 165 -2.78 -19.54 -2.26
N SER A 166 -2.38 -19.89 -1.04
CA SER A 166 -2.34 -18.90 0.04
C SER A 166 -1.31 -17.81 -0.28
N THR A 167 -1.59 -16.58 0.16
CA THR A 167 -0.65 -15.44 0.07
C THR A 167 0.73 -15.80 0.59
N THR A 168 0.82 -16.53 1.70
CA THR A 168 2.08 -16.98 2.29
C THR A 168 2.85 -17.97 1.41
N GLN A 169 2.15 -18.91 0.76
CA GLN A 169 2.80 -19.84 -0.18
C GLN A 169 3.37 -19.10 -1.39
N VAL A 170 2.60 -18.18 -1.97
CA VAL A 170 3.04 -17.38 -3.13
C VAL A 170 4.22 -16.48 -2.74
N LEU A 171 4.19 -15.86 -1.57
CA LEU A 171 5.30 -15.04 -1.07
C LEU A 171 6.59 -15.84 -0.87
N LYS A 172 6.50 -17.06 -0.33
CA LYS A 172 7.67 -17.95 -0.20
C LYS A 172 8.26 -18.34 -1.56
N LEU A 173 7.40 -18.58 -2.56
CA LEU A 173 7.83 -18.89 -3.92
C LEU A 173 8.47 -17.69 -4.61
N LEU A 174 7.94 -16.49 -4.39
CA LEU A 174 8.49 -15.21 -4.86
C LEU A 174 9.89 -14.99 -4.29
N ARG A 175 10.05 -15.01 -2.96
CA ARG A 175 11.35 -14.77 -2.32
C ARG A 175 12.43 -15.77 -2.75
N ARG A 176 12.06 -17.04 -2.95
CA ARG A 176 12.99 -18.06 -3.47
C ARG A 176 13.41 -17.84 -4.93
N GLU A 177 12.60 -17.15 -5.72
CA GLU A 177 12.96 -16.82 -7.12
C GLU A 177 14.00 -15.70 -7.19
N PHE A 178 13.95 -14.77 -6.25
CA PHE A 178 14.80 -13.56 -6.24
C PHE A 178 15.86 -13.57 -5.12
N SER A 179 15.99 -14.67 -4.38
CA SER A 179 17.07 -14.84 -3.42
C SER A 179 18.39 -15.03 -4.16
N GLU A 180 19.34 -14.12 -3.93
CA GLU A 180 20.70 -14.10 -4.50
C GLU A 180 21.54 -15.36 -4.21
N ASP A 181 21.03 -16.27 -3.37
CA ASP A 181 21.67 -17.54 -2.99
C ASP A 181 21.53 -18.64 -4.07
N ARG A 182 21.33 -18.23 -5.33
CA ARG A 182 21.26 -19.09 -6.50
C ARG A 182 22.62 -19.14 -7.19
N LEU A 183 23.23 -20.34 -7.20
CA LEU A 183 24.44 -20.64 -8.00
C LEU A 183 24.20 -20.54 -9.53
N ASP A 184 22.93 -20.41 -9.96
CA ASP A 184 22.43 -20.33 -11.33
C ASP A 184 21.93 -18.93 -11.72
N TYR A 185 22.54 -17.85 -11.20
CA TYR A 185 22.29 -16.49 -11.71
C TYR A 185 22.89 -16.37 -13.12
N GLU A 186 22.15 -16.81 -14.12
CA GLU A 186 22.42 -16.49 -15.52
C GLU A 186 21.85 -15.10 -15.78
N ASP A 187 22.74 -14.11 -15.96
CA ASP A 187 22.42 -12.82 -16.58
C ASP A 187 21.86 -13.13 -17.98
N ASP A 188 20.54 -13.15 -18.10
CA ASP A 188 19.85 -13.21 -19.39
C ASP A 188 19.83 -11.79 -20.01
N ASP A 189 21.02 -11.17 -20.08
CA ASP A 189 21.31 -10.05 -20.98
C ASP A 189 21.97 -10.66 -22.22
N CYS A 190 21.14 -11.05 -23.19
CA CYS A 190 21.59 -11.16 -24.57
C CYS A 190 20.73 -10.25 -25.46
N ASP A 191 21.38 -9.15 -25.86
CA ASP A 191 21.03 -8.27 -26.97
C ASP A 191 20.48 -9.05 -28.17
N ASP A 192 19.23 -8.81 -28.57
CA ASP A 192 18.78 -9.08 -29.93
C ASP A 192 18.99 -7.82 -30.79
N MET A 193 20.25 -7.64 -31.18
CA MET A 193 20.65 -6.82 -32.31
C MET A 193 20.25 -7.53 -33.60
N SER A 194 19.04 -7.27 -34.10
CA SER A 194 18.70 -7.58 -35.49
C SER A 194 19.37 -6.55 -36.40
N ALA A 195 20.55 -6.93 -36.89
CA ALA A 195 21.34 -6.24 -37.90
C ALA A 195 20.62 -6.07 -39.25
N ASN A 196 21.04 -5.03 -39.97
CA ASN A 196 20.64 -4.65 -41.32
C ASN A 196 20.78 -5.78 -42.35
N GLU A 197 19.81 -5.87 -43.26
CA GLU A 197 20.02 -6.39 -44.61
C GLU A 197 19.92 -5.21 -45.59
N ASP A 198 21.09 -4.73 -46.02
CA ASP A 198 21.23 -3.95 -47.26
C ASP A 198 21.37 -4.96 -48.41
N ASP A 199 20.48 -4.91 -49.41
CA ASP A 199 20.69 -5.54 -50.72
C ASP A 199 20.48 -4.48 -51.82
N GLU A 200 21.61 -4.01 -52.37
CA GLU A 200 21.69 -3.12 -53.53
C GLU A 200 21.54 -3.92 -54.83
N GLY A 201 20.75 -3.41 -55.78
CA GLY A 201 20.50 -4.08 -57.06
C GLY A 201 20.06 -3.18 -58.22
N ASN A 202 20.79 -2.10 -58.44
CA ASN A 202 21.14 -1.38 -59.69
C ASN A 202 20.13 -1.11 -60.85
N GLU A 203 20.00 0.20 -61.15
CA GLU A 203 19.99 0.93 -62.44
C GLU A 203 19.27 0.41 -63.71
N ALA A 204 18.45 1.31 -64.28
CA ALA A 204 18.45 1.62 -65.70
C ALA A 204 18.09 3.10 -65.93
N GLU A 205 19.09 3.89 -66.36
CA GLU A 205 18.88 5.18 -67.02
C GLU A 205 18.19 5.00 -68.38
N GLU A 206 17.40 5.99 -68.80
CA GLU A 206 17.68 6.90 -69.94
C GLU A 206 16.36 7.42 -70.58
N ILE A 207 16.23 8.75 -70.63
CA ILE A 207 15.18 9.55 -71.27
C ILE A 207 15.54 9.70 -72.77
N PRO A 208 14.63 9.92 -73.76
CA PRO A 208 14.13 11.28 -74.05
C PRO A 208 12.78 11.45 -74.80
N ALA A 209 12.18 12.65 -74.60
CA ALA A 209 11.64 13.60 -75.60
C ALA A 209 10.24 13.50 -76.30
N LYS A 210 9.51 14.62 -76.15
CA LYS A 210 8.54 15.33 -77.07
C LYS A 210 7.11 14.75 -77.19
N GLU A 211 6.01 15.49 -77.39
CA GLU A 211 5.77 16.80 -78.01
C GLU A 211 4.37 17.38 -77.61
N GLU A 212 4.27 18.70 -77.73
CA GLU A 212 3.20 19.72 -77.74
C GLU A 212 1.67 19.42 -77.85
N ALA A 213 0.92 20.34 -77.21
CA ALA A 213 -0.27 21.11 -77.67
C ALA A 213 -1.74 20.64 -77.48
N ASN A 214 -2.54 21.64 -77.04
CA ASN A 214 -3.99 21.92 -77.22
C ASN A 214 -5.04 21.12 -76.42
N HIS A 215 -5.74 21.76 -75.47
CA HIS A 215 -6.96 22.56 -75.70
C HIS A 215 -7.34 23.38 -74.46
#